data_AF-A0A7Z9JE28-F1
#
_entry.id   AF-A0A7Z9JE28-F1
#
_cell.length_a   1.000
_cell.length_b   1.000
_cell.length_c   1.000
_cell.angle_alpha   90.00
_cell.angle_beta   90.00
_cell.angle_gamma   90.00
#
_symmetry.space_group_name_H-M   'P 1'
#
loop_
_entity.id
_entity.type
_entity.pdbx_description
1 polymer ?
#
loop_
_entity_poly.entity_id
_entity_poly.type
_entity_poly.pdbx_seq_one_letter_code
_entity_poly.pdbx_strand_id
1 'polypeptide(L)' 'LKIGGFDESFTGWGYEDSELVARAINSGVLVRRGDHSATVLHLWHPEISRDQAESNKIHLEKTIASGRKTAISSSISL' A
#
# COMPACT_ATOMS: atom_id res chain seq x y z
N LEU A 1 8.75 -3.96 12.65
CA LEU A 1 8.25 -2.70 12.01
C LEU A 1 6.81 -2.49 12.44
N LYS A 2 6.40 -1.30 12.89
CA LYS A 2 5.11 -1.07 13.61
C LYS A 2 3.84 -1.46 12.84
N ILE A 3 3.86 -1.42 11.50
CA ILE A 3 2.69 -1.76 10.66
C ILE A 3 2.76 -3.16 10.04
N GLY A 4 3.88 -3.88 10.19
CA GLY A 4 4.04 -5.25 9.66
C GLY A 4 4.43 -5.32 8.18
N GLY A 5 4.94 -4.25 7.58
CA GLY A 5 5.31 -4.26 6.15
C GLY A 5 4.10 -4.33 5.22
N PHE A 6 4.29 -4.89 4.01
CA PHE A 6 3.19 -5.15 3.07
C PHE A 6 2.23 -6.20 3.61
N ASP A 7 0.96 -6.07 3.23
CA ASP A 7 -0.04 -7.08 3.54
C ASP A 7 0.00 -8.18 2.47
N GLU A 8 0.50 -9.36 2.86
CA GLU A 8 0.71 -10.50 1.97
C GLU A 8 -0.61 -11.14 1.49
N SER A 9 -1.76 -10.64 1.96
CA SER A 9 -3.07 -11.01 1.42
C SER A 9 -3.38 -10.36 0.06
N PHE A 10 -2.64 -9.31 -0.32
CA PHE A 10 -2.71 -8.73 -1.66
C PHE A 10 -2.06 -9.66 -2.67
N THR A 11 -2.75 -9.91 -3.77
CA THR A 11 -2.23 -10.68 -4.90
C THR A 11 -2.44 -9.90 -6.20
N GLY A 12 -1.63 -10.21 -7.22
CA GLY A 12 -1.65 -9.46 -8.47
C GLY A 12 -1.15 -8.03 -8.31
N TRP A 13 -1.71 -7.09 -9.08
CA TRP A 13 -1.22 -5.73 -9.18
C TRP A 13 -2.30 -4.70 -8.84
N GLY A 14 -1.98 -3.79 -7.93
CA GLY A 14 -2.77 -2.60 -7.65
C GLY A 14 -3.16 -2.46 -6.18
N TYR A 15 -3.02 -1.23 -5.68
CA TYR A 15 -3.46 -0.74 -4.37
C TYR A 15 -2.71 -1.27 -3.13
N GLU A 16 -1.75 -2.18 -3.28
CA GLU A 16 -0.91 -2.68 -2.19
C GLU A 16 -0.05 -1.57 -1.56
N ASP A 17 0.55 -0.70 -2.40
CA ASP A 17 1.34 0.45 -1.93
C ASP A 17 0.46 1.47 -1.19
N SER A 18 -0.73 1.73 -1.73
CA SER A 18 -1.71 2.64 -1.12
C SER A 18 -2.19 2.11 0.22
N GLU A 19 -2.41 0.80 0.35
CA GLU A 19 -2.84 0.17 1.60
C GLU A 19 -1.74 0.22 2.67
N LEU A 20 -0.48 -0.02 2.27
CA LEU A 20 0.68 0.16 3.13
C LEU A 20 0.76 1.59 3.69
N VAL A 21 0.61 2.60 2.82
CA VAL A 21 0.61 4.01 3.22
C VAL A 21 -0.58 4.33 4.12
N ALA A 22 -1.78 3.81 3.84
CA ALA A 22 -2.96 4.01 4.66
C ALA A 22 -2.74 3.51 6.11
N ARG A 23 -2.17 2.30 6.29
CA ARG A 23 -1.81 1.79 7.63
C ARG A 23 -0.76 2.63 8.34
N ALA A 24 0.22 3.16 7.60
CA ALA A 24 1.22 4.07 8.15
C ALA A 24 0.57 5.36 8.67
N ILE A 25 -0.32 5.98 7.88
CA ILE A 25 -1.08 7.17 8.25
C ILE A 25 -1.96 6.89 9.48
N ASN A 26 -2.70 5.78 9.48
CA ASN A 26 -3.51 5.35 10.64
C ASN A 26 -2.67 5.13 11.90
N SER A 27 -1.36 4.87 11.75
CA SER A 27 -0.40 4.74 12.85
C SER A 27 0.26 6.05 13.27
N GLY A 28 -0.15 7.18 12.68
CA GLY A 28 0.35 8.52 12.97
C GLY A 28 1.58 8.93 12.16
N VAL A 29 1.95 8.18 11.12
CA VAL A 29 3.08 8.53 10.23
C VAL A 29 2.62 9.58 9.23
N LEU A 30 3.47 10.60 9.00
CA LEU A 30 3.24 11.63 8.00
C LEU A 30 3.99 11.31 6.71
N VAL A 31 3.36 11.60 5.58
CA VAL A 31 4.01 11.47 4.26
C VAL A 31 4.85 12.72 4.00
N ARG A 32 6.16 12.55 3.88
CA ARG A 32 7.06 13.60 3.39
C ARG A 32 7.04 13.59 1.86
N ARG A 33 6.62 14.71 1.26
CA ARG A 33 6.59 14.86 -0.19
C ARG A 33 7.92 15.39 -0.71
N GLY A 34 8.31 14.95 -1.91
CA GLY A 34 9.53 15.36 -2.62
C GLY A 34 9.26 16.12 -3.92
N ASP A 35 8.03 16.59 -4.13
CA ASP A 35 7.64 17.27 -5.37
C ASP A 35 8.59 18.43 -5.65
N HIS A 36 8.92 18.62 -6.93
CA HIS A 36 9.82 19.68 -7.41
C HIS A 36 11.25 19.67 -6.83
N SER A 37 11.62 18.67 -6.03
CA SER A 37 12.93 18.58 -5.36
C SER A 37 13.66 17.25 -5.62
N ALA A 38 12.93 16.18 -5.92
CA ALA A 38 13.48 14.87 -6.25
C ALA A 38 12.83 14.32 -7.53
N THR A 39 13.58 14.30 -8.63
CA THR A 39 13.11 13.74 -9.91
C THR A 39 13.46 12.26 -9.99
N VAL A 40 12.46 11.44 -10.32
CA VAL A 40 12.63 10.00 -10.58
C VAL A 40 12.18 9.71 -12.00
N LEU A 41 12.95 8.90 -12.72
CA LEU A 41 12.61 8.43 -14.07
C LEU A 41 12.22 6.96 -13.99
N HIS A 42 11.01 6.64 -14.45
CA HIS A 42 10.57 5.27 -14.66
C HIS A 42 10.78 4.92 -16.14
N LEU A 43 11.57 3.88 -16.43
CA LEU A 43 11.63 3.30 -17.76
C LEU A 43 10.26 2.73 -18.14
N TRP A 44 9.68 3.29 -19.20
CA TRP A 44 8.35 2.86 -19.63
C TRP A 44 8.34 1.41 -20.11
N HIS A 45 7.28 0.69 -19.73
CA HIS A 45 6.93 -0.61 -20.25
C HIS A 45 5.41 -0.72 -20.40
N PRO A 46 4.87 -1.62 -21.24
CA PRO A 46 3.44 -1.88 -21.31
C PRO A 46 2.88 -2.35 -19.97
N GLU A 47 1.63 -1.97 -19.68
CA GLU A 47 0.94 -2.43 -18.47
C GLU A 47 0.64 -3.94 -18.53
N ILE A 48 0.81 -4.61 -17.39
CA ILE A 48 0.40 -6.00 -17.18
C ILE A 48 -1.03 -6.02 -16.66
N SER A 49 -1.73 -7.14 -16.84
CA SER A 49 -3.10 -7.32 -16.39
C SER A 49 -3.33 -6.88 -14.93
N ARG A 50 -4.45 -6.18 -14.71
CA ARG A 50 -4.91 -5.63 -13.42
C ARG A 50 -6.12 -6.39 -12.88
N ASP A 51 -6.24 -7.68 -13.18
CA ASP A 51 -7.44 -8.48 -12.85
C ASP A 51 -7.81 -8.48 -11.35
N GLN A 52 -6.83 -8.23 -10.46
CA GLN A 52 -7.04 -8.13 -9.01
C GLN A 52 -7.18 -6.70 -8.48
N ALA A 53 -7.17 -5.68 -9.34
CA ALA A 53 -7.19 -4.30 -8.87
C ALA A 53 -8.48 -3.96 -8.12
N GLU A 54 -9.64 -4.49 -8.52
CA GLU A 54 -10.91 -4.19 -7.85
C GLU A 54 -11.01 -4.87 -6.47
N SER A 55 -10.58 -6.13 -6.35
CA SER A 55 -10.54 -6.82 -5.06
C SER A 55 -9.56 -6.15 -4.09
N ASN A 56 -8.40 -5.73 -4.58
CA ASN A 56 -7.41 -4.99 -3.81
C ASN A 56 -7.89 -3.58 -3.41
N LYS A 57 -8.66 -2.90 -4.28
CA LYS A 57 -9.29 -1.62 -3.96
C LYS A 57 -10.25 -1.73 -2.78
N ILE A 58 -11.07 -2.79 -2.74
CA ILE A 58 -11.96 -3.06 -1.61
C ILE A 58 -11.18 -3.26 -0.30
N HIS A 59 -10.02 -3.94 -0.34
CA HIS A 59 -9.15 -4.08 0.83
C HIS A 59 -8.60 -2.73 1.32
N LEU A 60 -8.16 -1.87 0.39
CA LEU A 60 -7.71 -0.51 0.71
C LEU A 60 -8.84 0.29 1.36
N GLU A 61 -10.03 0.31 0.77
CA GLU A 61 -11.18 1.06 1.28
C GLU A 61 -11.57 0.61 2.69
N LYS A 62 -11.59 -0.71 2.95
CA LYS A 62 -11.81 -1.26 4.30
C LYS A 62 -10.73 -0.83 5.29
N THR A 63 -9.47 -0.80 4.88
CA THR A 63 -8.35 -0.36 5.74
C THR A 63 -8.49 1.10 6.13
N ILE A 64 -8.85 1.97 5.17
CA ILE A 64 -9.11 3.38 5.42
C ILE A 64 -10.30 3.54 6.38
N ALA A 65 -11.43 2.88 6.09
CA ALA A 65 -12.66 3.01 6.88
C ALA A 65 -12.52 2.49 8.31
N SER A 66 -11.78 1.39 8.51
CA SER A 66 -11.59 0.78 9.84
C SER A 66 -10.48 1.41 10.67
N GLY A 67 -9.61 2.23 10.07
CA GLY A 67 -8.41 2.74 10.74
C GLY A 67 -7.39 1.63 11.08
N ARG A 68 -7.42 0.50 10.36
CA ARG A 68 -6.50 -0.63 10.58
C ARG A 68 -5.05 -0.16 10.47
N LYS A 69 -4.19 -0.69 11.35
CA LYS A 69 -2.79 -0.27 11.50
C LYS A 69 -1.77 -1.35 11.15
N THR A 70 -2.19 -2.61 11.17
CA THR A 70 -1.33 -3.78 10.97
C THR A 70 -1.80 -4.60 9.77
N ALA A 71 -0.88 -5.24 9.07
CA ALA A 71 -1.18 -6.20 8.00
C ALA A 71 -2.08 -7.35 8.50
N ILE A 72 -2.90 -7.94 7.63
CA ILE A 72 -3.71 -9.13 7.91
C ILE A 72 -2.82 -10.36 7.82
N SER A 73 -2.01 -10.44 6.75
CA SER A 73 -0.97 -11.44 6.58
C SER A 73 0.39 -10.75 6.48
N SER A 74 1.36 -11.19 7.27
CA SER A 74 2.71 -10.65 7.27
C SER A 74 3.70 -11.67 7.82
N SER A 75 4.79 -11.90 7.09
CA SER A 75 5.95 -12.66 7.55
C SER A 75 6.81 -11.88 8.55
N ILE A 76 6.59 -10.57 8.69
CA ILE A 76 7.23 -9.74 9.72
C ILE A 76 6.44 -9.88 11.02
N SER A 77 7.07 -10.45 12.06
CA SER A 77 6.51 -10.47 13.41
C SER A 77 6.34 -9.04 13.93
N LEU A 78 5.13 -8.75 14.42
CA LEU A 78 4.73 -7.47 15.02
C LEU A 78 5.09 -7.40 16.50
#